data_AF-A0A9E5SSG5-F1
#
_entry.id   AF-A0A9E5SSG5-F1
#
_cell.length_a   1.000
_cell.length_b   1.000
_cell.length_c   1.000
_cell.angle_alpha   90.00
_cell.angle_beta   90.00
_cell.angle_gamma   90.00
#
_symmetry.space_group_name_H-M   'P 1'
#
loop_
_entity.id
_entity.type
_entity.pdbx_description
1 polymer ?
#
loop_
_entity_poly.entity_id
_entity_poly.type
_entity_poly.pdbx_seq_one_letter_code
_entity_poly.pdbx_strand_id
1 'polypeptide(L)'
;METKKIRKTSWLRHIFFESKLGWLFVFMVVSYLAMGFMSYALKGNFKYFSGSTLQSMVGQIPEIGILAIGCMLPMITGGIDLSMIGKANLSGIVAAAFMKALISDTTPEGTQVLISIVA
;
A
#
# COMPACT_ATOMS: atom_id res chain seq x y z
N MET A 1 -3.16 50.29 25.33
CA MET A 1 -2.01 49.55 24.78
C MET A 1 -2.32 48.07 24.89
N GLU A 2 -3.03 47.50 23.91
CA GLU A 2 -3.31 46.06 23.89
C GLU A 2 -2.18 45.33 23.17
N THR A 3 -1.44 44.50 23.91
CA THR A 3 -0.40 43.64 23.37
C THR A 3 -1.06 42.47 22.63
N LYS A 4 -1.10 42.54 21.30
CA LYS A 4 -1.57 41.46 20.43
C LYS A 4 -0.67 40.23 20.60
N LYS A 5 -1.10 39.30 21.45
CA LYS A 5 -0.41 38.04 21.75
C LYS A 5 -0.41 37.16 20.50
N ILE A 6 0.70 37.15 19.76
CA ILE A 6 0.87 36.32 18.57
C ILE A 6 0.81 34.86 19.00
N ARG A 7 -0.28 34.18 18.66
CA ARG A 7 -0.49 32.75 18.93
C ARG A 7 0.55 31.99 18.12
N LYS A 8 1.60 31.49 18.78
CA LYS A 8 2.64 30.65 18.19
C LYS A 8 2.03 29.29 17.84
N THR A 9 1.25 29.22 16.76
CA THR A 9 0.77 27.95 16.24
C THR A 9 1.96 27.21 15.66
N SER A 10 2.22 26.01 16.19
CA SER A 10 3.38 25.22 15.78
C SER A 10 3.19 24.81 14.32
N TRP A 11 4.10 25.21 13.43
CA TRP A 11 4.05 24.98 11.96
C TRP A 11 3.75 23.52 11.59
N LEU A 12 4.20 22.56 12.42
CA LEU A 12 3.89 21.13 12.29
C LEU A 12 2.38 20.84 12.37
N ARG A 13 1.62 21.56 13.19
CA ARG A 13 0.16 21.41 13.26
C ARG A 13 -0.51 21.85 11.97
N HIS A 14 -0.01 22.90 11.31
CA HIS A 14 -0.58 23.35 10.05
C HIS A 14 -0.34 22.33 8.93
N ILE A 15 0.86 21.75 8.86
CA ILE A 15 1.18 20.72 7.86
C ILE A 15 0.33 19.46 8.03
N PHE A 16 0.22 18.94 9.26
CA PHE A 16 -0.45 17.66 9.51
C PHE A 16 -1.95 17.74 9.76
N PHE A 17 -2.50 18.88 10.20
CA PHE A 17 -3.92 18.96 10.57
C PHE A 17 -4.74 19.93 9.72
N GLU A 18 -4.13 20.88 9.01
CA GLU A 18 -4.87 21.81 8.13
C GLU A 18 -4.83 21.42 6.66
N SER A 19 -3.86 20.59 6.24
CA SER A 19 -3.73 20.18 4.84
C SER A 19 -4.54 18.92 4.51
N LYS A 20 -4.99 18.80 3.25
CA LYS A 20 -5.57 17.56 2.73
C LYS A 20 -4.63 16.36 2.90
N LEU A 21 -3.32 16.61 2.80
CA LEU A 21 -2.27 15.61 3.00
C LEU A 21 -2.26 15.09 4.44
N GLY A 22 -2.43 16.00 5.40
CA GLY A 22 -2.56 15.69 6.81
C GLY A 22 -3.74 14.76 7.11
N TRP A 23 -4.90 15.04 6.50
CA TRP A 23 -6.07 14.16 6.59
C TRP A 23 -5.84 12.78 5.97
N LEU A 24 -5.15 12.69 4.83
CA LEU A 24 -4.78 11.41 4.23
C LEU A 24 -3.83 10.61 5.13
N PHE A 25 -2.86 11.28 5.77
CA PHE A 25 -1.96 10.65 6.73
C PHE A 25 -2.73 10.13 7.96
N VAL A 26 -3.67 10.91 8.50
CA VAL A 26 -4.55 10.46 9.59
C VAL A 26 -5.37 9.24 9.15
N PHE A 27 -5.95 9.28 7.95
CA PHE A 27 -6.71 8.14 7.40
C PHE A 27 -5.85 6.88 7.27
N MET A 28 -4.60 7.02 6.81
CA MET A 28 -3.64 5.91 6.73
C MET A 28 -3.34 5.32 8.11
N VAL A 29 -3.07 6.16 9.12
CA VAL A 29 -2.78 5.69 10.48
C VAL A 29 -4.00 4.98 11.08
N VAL A 30 -5.19 5.55 10.91
CA VAL A 30 -6.44 4.96 11.40
C VAL A 30 -6.73 3.62 10.75
N SER A 31 -6.56 3.50 9.43
CA SER A 31 -6.80 2.23 8.72
C SER A 31 -5.81 1.14 9.15
N TYR A 32 -4.53 1.47 9.33
CA TYR A 32 -3.51 0.53 9.79
C TYR A 32 -3.78 0.04 11.23
N LEU A 33 -4.18 0.96 12.12
CA LEU A 33 -4.60 0.60 13.48
C LEU A 33 -5.87 -0.25 13.50
N ALA A 34 -6.86 0.06 12.64
CA ALA A 34 -8.08 -0.73 12.51
C ALA A 34 -7.78 -2.16 12.05
N MET A 35 -6.86 -2.34 11.09
CA MET A 35 -6.41 -3.68 10.67
C MET A 35 -5.69 -4.43 11.80
N GLY A 36 -4.86 -3.76 12.59
CA GLY A 36 -4.21 -4.35 13.77
C GLY A 36 -5.20 -4.77 14.86
N PHE A 37 -6.18 -3.92 15.15
CA PHE A 37 -7.25 -4.22 16.09
C PHE A 37 -8.11 -5.40 15.62
N MET A 38 -8.48 -5.43 14.33
CA MET A 38 -9.24 -6.54 13.75
C MET A 38 -8.46 -7.85 13.82
N SER A 39 -7.14 -7.82 13.54
CA SER A 39 -6.28 -9.00 13.67
C SER A 39 -6.22 -9.52 15.11
N TYR A 40 -6.18 -8.63 16.10
CA TYR A 40 -6.23 -9.00 17.52
C TYR A 40 -7.58 -9.60 17.91
N ALA A 41 -8.69 -8.95 17.49
CA ALA A 41 -10.05 -9.39 17.80
C ALA A 41 -10.37 -10.79 17.24
N LEU A 42 -9.81 -11.13 16.07
CA LEU A 42 -10.00 -12.43 15.42
C LEU A 42 -9.08 -13.55 15.96
N LYS A 43 -8.33 -13.32 17.05
CA LYS A 43 -7.25 -14.21 17.53
C LYS A 43 -6.23 -14.56 16.44
N GLY A 44 -6.09 -13.70 15.43
CA GLY A 44 -5.10 -13.86 14.38
C GLY A 44 -3.72 -13.55 14.92
N ASN A 45 -2.72 -14.34 14.54
CA ASN A 45 -1.31 -14.24 14.96
C ASN A 45 -0.58 -12.98 14.44
N PHE A 46 -1.18 -11.78 14.51
CA PHE A 46 -0.64 -10.49 14.03
C PHE A 46 0.13 -10.61 12.70
N LYS A 47 -0.32 -11.50 11.81
CA LYS A 47 0.52 -11.97 10.69
C LYS A 47 0.83 -10.83 9.71
N TYR A 48 -0.05 -9.83 9.67
CA TYR A 48 0.10 -8.60 8.91
C TYR A 48 1.20 -7.66 9.41
N PHE A 49 1.55 -7.71 10.70
CA PHE A 49 2.64 -6.94 11.30
C PHE A 49 3.95 -7.74 11.42
N SER A 50 4.01 -8.93 10.83
CA SER A 50 5.24 -9.71 10.76
C SER A 50 6.31 -8.98 9.96
N GLY A 51 7.58 -9.08 10.37
CA GLY A 51 8.71 -8.49 9.66
C GLY A 51 8.82 -8.97 8.21
N SER A 52 8.43 -10.21 7.92
CA SER A 52 8.39 -10.74 6.55
C SER A 52 7.39 -10.00 5.65
N THR A 53 6.20 -9.67 6.18
CA THR A 53 5.18 -8.94 5.44
C THR A 53 5.59 -7.49 5.19
N LEU A 54 6.20 -6.84 6.19
CA LEU A 54 6.74 -5.50 6.02
C LEU A 54 7.88 -5.48 5.00
N GLN A 55 8.74 -6.49 4.99
CA GLN A 55 9.79 -6.64 3.98
C GLN A 55 9.21 -6.79 2.56
N SER A 56 8.16 -7.61 2.39
CA SER A 56 7.46 -7.73 1.10
C SER A 56 6.84 -6.41 0.65
N MET A 57 6.25 -5.64 1.59
CA MET A 57 5.69 -4.32 1.28
C MET A 57 6.79 -3.34 0.86
N VAL A 58 7.92 -3.31 1.56
CA VAL A 58 9.07 -2.46 1.21
C VAL A 58 9.62 -2.82 -0.18
N GLY A 59 9.63 -4.10 -0.55
CA GLY A 59 10.02 -4.55 -1.88
C GLY A 59 9.14 -3.99 -3.01
N GLN A 60 7.85 -3.75 -2.75
CA GLN A 60 6.90 -3.23 -3.73
C GLN A 60 6.92 -1.69 -3.86
N ILE A 61 7.43 -0.97 -2.85
CA ILE A 61 7.56 0.50 -2.90
C ILE A 61 8.26 1.00 -4.17
N PRO A 62 9.44 0.48 -4.57
CA PRO A 62 10.10 0.94 -5.81
C PRO A 62 9.26 0.67 -7.06
N GLU A 63 8.53 -0.45 -7.12
CA GLU A 63 7.66 -0.79 -8.26
C GLU A 63 6.50 0.20 -8.39
N ILE A 64 5.83 0.52 -7.28
CA ILE A 64 4.75 1.51 -7.23
C ILE A 64 5.29 2.91 -7.57
N GLY A 65 6.52 3.24 -7.16
CA GLY A 65 7.17 4.49 -7.51
C GLY A 65 7.37 4.65 -9.03
N ILE A 66 7.84 3.60 -9.71
CA ILE A 66 8.00 3.60 -11.17
C ILE A 66 6.64 3.67 -11.88
N LEU A 67 5.64 2.93 -11.41
CA LEU A 67 4.26 3.01 -11.92
C LEU A 67 3.67 4.42 -11.81
N ALA A 68 3.92 5.11 -10.69
CA ALA A 68 3.45 6.49 -10.49
C ALA A 68 4.09 7.47 -11.50
N ILE A 69 5.38 7.30 -11.81
CA ILE A 69 6.04 8.09 -12.85
C ILE A 69 5.41 7.80 -14.22
N GLY A 70 5.12 6.53 -14.52
CA GLY A 70 4.42 6.12 -15.74
C GLY A 70 3.05 6.80 -15.91
N CYS A 71 2.25 6.87 -14.84
CA CYS A 71 0.96 7.57 -14.85
C CYS A 71 1.09 9.10 -14.90
N MET A 72 2.18 9.67 -14.38
CA MET A 72 2.43 11.12 -14.41
C MET A 72 2.63 11.64 -15.84
N LEU A 73 3.28 10.86 -16.71
CA LEU A 73 3.56 11.26 -18.10
C LEU A 73 2.29 11.66 -18.89
N PRO A 74 1.21 10.85 -18.94
CA PRO A 74 -0.04 11.26 -19.56
C PRO A 74 -0.70 12.47 -18.88
N MET A 75 -0.56 12.63 -17.56
CA MET A 75 -1.11 13.79 -16.85
C MET A 75 -0.42 15.10 -17.25
N ILE A 76 0.87 15.05 -17.60
CA ILE A 76 1.62 16.21 -18.13
C ILE A 76 1.12 16.60 -19.51
N THR A 77 0.74 15.64 -20.36
CA THR A 77 0.21 15.90 -21.70
C THR A 77 -1.28 16.26 -21.72
N GLY A 78 -1.92 16.34 -20.54
CA GLY A 78 -3.34 16.68 -20.38
C GLY A 78 -4.29 15.50 -20.52
N GLY A 79 -3.77 14.27 -20.60
CA GLY A 79 -4.55 13.04 -20.63
C GLY A 79 -4.74 12.41 -19.24
N ILE A 80 -5.72 11.51 -19.12
CA ILE A 80 -5.89 10.62 -17.97
C ILE A 80 -5.72 9.20 -18.49
N ASP A 81 -4.54 8.60 -18.28
CA ASP A 81 -4.29 7.21 -18.64
C ASP A 81 -4.04 6.35 -17.40
N LEU A 82 -5.06 5.55 -17.06
CA LEU A 82 -5.03 4.56 -15.98
C LEU A 82 -4.75 3.12 -16.49
N SER A 83 -4.54 2.94 -17.80
CA SER A 83 -4.41 1.62 -18.41
C SER A 83 -3.21 0.83 -17.87
N MET A 84 -2.13 1.51 -17.48
CA MET A 84 -0.95 0.91 -16.86
C MET A 84 -1.28 0.25 -15.51
N ILE A 85 -2.07 0.94 -14.67
CA ILE A 85 -2.56 0.40 -13.39
C ILE A 85 -3.52 -0.76 -13.64
N GLY A 86 -4.39 -0.64 -14.66
CA GLY A 86 -5.30 -1.71 -15.06
C GLY A 86 -4.55 -2.99 -15.48
N LYS A 87 -3.49 -2.85 -16.26
CA LYS A 87 -2.63 -3.98 -16.66
C LYS A 87 -1.90 -4.61 -15.48
N ALA A 88 -1.37 -3.81 -14.56
CA ALA A 88 -0.71 -4.31 -13.35
C ALA A 88 -1.69 -5.14 -12.49
N ASN A 89 -2.91 -4.62 -12.27
CA ASN A 89 -3.93 -5.34 -11.51
C ASN A 89 -4.42 -6.61 -12.21
N LEU A 90 -4.58 -6.58 -13.53
CA LEU A 90 -4.93 -7.77 -14.31
C LEU A 90 -3.82 -8.84 -14.19
N SER A 91 -2.56 -8.44 -14.31
CA SER A 91 -1.41 -9.35 -14.13
C SER A 91 -1.44 -10.03 -12.76
N GLY A 92 -1.72 -9.28 -11.70
CA GLY A 92 -1.83 -9.85 -10.35
C GLY A 92 -2.97 -10.85 -10.20
N ILE A 93 -4.14 -10.58 -10.80
CA ILE A 93 -5.27 -11.51 -10.77
C ILE A 93 -4.95 -12.76 -11.58
N VAL A 94 -4.32 -12.63 -12.75
CA VAL A 94 -3.90 -13.76 -13.59
C VAL A 94 -2.88 -14.62 -12.85
N ALA A 95 -1.88 -14.02 -12.21
CA ALA A 95 -0.90 -14.73 -11.38
C ALA A 95 -1.56 -15.48 -10.22
N ALA A 96 -2.50 -14.85 -9.52
CA ALA A 96 -3.26 -15.49 -8.45
C ALA A 96 -4.13 -16.65 -8.95
N ALA A 97 -4.79 -16.49 -10.10
CA ALA A 97 -5.58 -17.54 -10.73
C ALA A 97 -4.70 -18.72 -11.17
N PHE A 98 -3.52 -18.43 -11.73
CA PHE A 98 -2.53 -19.42 -12.14
C PHE A 98 -2.00 -20.22 -10.94
N MET A 99 -1.58 -19.54 -9.86
CA MET A 99 -1.16 -20.20 -8.62
C MET A 99 -2.27 -21.07 -8.03
N LYS A 100 -3.51 -20.57 -7.98
CA LYS A 100 -4.65 -21.33 -7.45
C LYS A 100 -4.98 -22.57 -8.30
N ALA A 101 -4.76 -22.51 -9.61
CA ALA A 101 -5.02 -23.63 -10.50
C ALA A 101 -3.98 -24.76 -10.38
N LEU A 102 -2.73 -24.42 -10.04
CA LEU A 102 -1.61 -25.35 -10.05
C LEU A 102 -1.17 -25.83 -8.67
N ILE A 103 -1.39 -25.04 -7.62
CA ILE A 103 -1.04 -25.40 -6.25
C ILE A 103 -2.23 -26.12 -5.61
N SER A 104 -2.09 -27.43 -5.40
CA SER A 104 -2.99 -28.27 -4.59
C SER A 104 -2.29 -28.78 -3.33
N ASP A 105 -3.06 -29.27 -2.36
CA ASP A 105 -2.54 -29.75 -1.06
C ASP A 105 -1.55 -30.92 -1.17
N THR A 106 -1.46 -31.57 -2.34
CA THR A 106 -0.54 -32.68 -2.61
C THR A 106 0.74 -32.25 -3.32
N THR A 107 0.91 -30.96 -3.63
CA THR A 107 2.06 -30.46 -4.39
C THR A 107 3.30 -30.39 -3.50
N PRO A 108 4.45 -31.02 -3.87
CA PRO A 108 5.68 -30.91 -3.10
C PRO A 108 6.14 -29.46 -2.92
N GLU A 109 6.72 -29.13 -1.75
CA GLU A 109 7.16 -27.77 -1.40
C GLU A 109 8.10 -27.16 -2.45
N GLY A 110 9.02 -27.96 -3.00
CA GLY A 110 9.95 -27.50 -4.05
C GLY A 110 9.24 -27.07 -5.33
N THR A 111 8.14 -27.75 -5.70
CA THR A 111 7.34 -27.41 -6.87
C THR A 111 6.48 -26.17 -6.61
N GLN A 112 5.98 -25.98 -5.38
CA GLN A 112 5.23 -24.77 -5.00
C GLN A 112 6.09 -23.51 -5.13
N VAL A 113 7.35 -23.56 -4.69
CA VAL A 113 8.29 -22.45 -4.84
C VAL A 113 8.54 -22.14 -6.31
N LEU A 114 8.74 -23.16 -7.15
CA LEU A 114 8.93 -22.96 -8.60
C LEU A 114 7.70 -22.32 -9.26
N ILE A 115 6.50 -22.78 -8.92
CA ILE A 115 5.25 -22.19 -9.42
C ILE A 115 5.14 -20.72 -8.99
N SER A 116 5.52 -20.38 -7.75
CA SER A 116 5.47 -19.00 -7.24
C SER A 116 6.50 -18.05 -7.85
N ILE A 117 7.60 -18.56 -8.43
CA ILE A 117 8.59 -17.75 -9.16
C ILE A 117 8.13 -17.49 -10.59
N VAL A 118 7.38 -18.42 -11.18
CA VAL A 118 6.89 -18.34 -12.56
C VAL A 118 5.61 -17.51 -12.67
N ALA A 119 4.80 -17.47 -11.60
CA ALA A 119 3.54 -16.72 -11.52
C ALA A 119 3.76 -15.21 -11.33
#